data_AF-A0A0F9PDH0-F1
#
_entry.id   AF-A0A0F9PDH0-F1
#
_cell.length_a   1.000
_cell.length_b   1.000
_cell.length_c   1.000
_cell.angle_alpha   90.00
_cell.angle_beta   90.00
_cell.angle_gamma   90.00
#
_symmetry.space_group_name_H-M   'P 1'
#
loop_
_entity.id
_entity.type
_entity.pdbx_description
1 polymer ?
#
loop_
_entity_poly.entity_id
_entity_poly.type
_entity_poly.pdbx_seq_one_letter_code
_entity_poly.pdbx_strand_id
1 'polypeptide(L)'
;MANDFLEVTPKGHDLLLRLEDEVARGVRHSTREAADFFVLTELASDPKSSGELILAARQILPNESSFVADVRSSMRNLLEAGHITIMDAEEF
;
A
#
# COMPACT_ATOMS: atom_id res chain seq x y z
N MET A 1 9.29 -5.53 20.76
CA MET A 1 8.81 -4.44 19.87
C MET A 1 7.49 -4.96 19.34
N ALA A 2 6.39 -4.26 19.62
CA ALA A 2 5.13 -4.58 18.94
C ALA A 2 5.38 -4.40 17.44
N ASN A 3 5.03 -5.41 16.64
CA ASN A 3 5.05 -5.25 15.20
C ASN A 3 3.73 -4.57 14.84
N ASP A 4 3.80 -3.27 14.57
CA ASP A 4 2.65 -2.51 14.09
C ASP A 4 2.32 -3.02 12.67
N PHE A 5 1.20 -3.75 12.54
CA PHE A 5 0.69 -4.20 11.25
C PHE A 5 -0.16 -3.10 10.62
N LEU A 6 -0.12 -3.00 9.29
CA LEU A 6 -0.97 -2.09 8.55
C LEU A 6 -2.14 -2.88 7.97
N GLU A 7 -3.34 -2.31 8.01
CA GLU A 7 -4.52 -2.83 7.33
C GLU A 7 -5.22 -1.76 6.49
N VAL A 8 -6.05 -2.19 5.54
CA VAL A 8 -6.86 -1.28 4.70
C VAL A 8 -8.16 -0.95 5.43
N THR A 9 -8.46 0.35 5.57
CA THR A 9 -9.76 0.79 6.10
C THR A 9 -10.85 0.68 5.02
N PRO A 10 -12.15 0.77 5.34
CA PRO A 10 -13.20 0.84 4.32
C PRO A 10 -12.97 1.95 3.29
N LYS A 11 -12.45 3.10 3.73
CA LYS A 11 -12.07 4.22 2.85
C LYS A 11 -10.90 3.87 1.94
N GLY A 12 -9.94 3.07 2.42
CA GLY A 12 -8.86 2.55 1.58
C GLY A 12 -9.36 1.54 0.55
N HIS A 13 -10.36 0.73 0.91
CA HIS A 13 -10.97 -0.22 -0.01
C HIS A 13 -11.70 0.49 -1.16
N ASP A 14 -12.45 1.56 -0.88
CA ASP A 14 -13.08 2.39 -1.92
C ASP A 14 -12.05 2.99 -2.89
N LEU A 15 -10.89 3.42 -2.37
CA LEU A 15 -9.79 3.92 -3.19
C LEU A 15 -9.17 2.81 -4.05
N LEU A 16 -8.98 1.61 -3.51
CA LEU A 16 -8.47 0.47 -4.25
C LEU A 16 -9.37 0.14 -5.44
N LEU A 17 -10.69 0.01 -5.22
CA LEU A 17 -11.67 -0.28 -6.28
C LEU A 17 -11.64 0.78 -7.39
N ARG A 18 -11.48 2.05 -7.03
CA ARG A 18 -11.35 3.14 -8.02
C ARG A 18 -10.07 3.00 -8.85
N LEU A 19 -8.95 2.70 -8.21
CA LEU A 19 -7.66 2.50 -8.90
C LEU A 19 -7.72 1.26 -9.81
N GLU A 20 -8.39 0.18 -9.39
CA GLU A 20 -8.63 -0.99 -10.23
C GLU A 20 -9.45 -0.67 -11.48
N ASP A 21 -10.53 0.12 -11.37
CA ASP A 21 -11.33 0.56 -12.52
C ASP A 21 -10.50 1.40 -13.49
N GLU A 22 -9.69 2.32 -12.95
CA GLU A 22 -8.79 3.16 -13.76
C GLU A 22 -7.76 2.31 -14.52
N VAL A 23 -7.14 1.32 -13.86
CA VAL A 23 -6.23 0.36 -14.50
C VAL A 23 -6.95 -0.44 -15.59
N ALA A 24 -8.15 -0.97 -15.29
CA ALA A 24 -8.94 -1.74 -16.26
C ALA A 24 -9.34 -0.91 -17.49
N ARG A 25 -9.51 0.40 -17.32
CA ARG A 25 -9.81 1.36 -18.39
C ARG A 25 -8.56 1.89 -19.10
N GLY A 26 -7.38 1.44 -18.71
CA GLY A 26 -6.11 1.82 -19.32
C GLY A 26 -5.70 3.27 -19.04
N VAL A 27 -6.16 3.83 -17.90
CA VAL A 27 -5.76 5.17 -17.48
C VAL A 27 -4.26 5.18 -17.15
N ARG A 28 -3.55 6.23 -17.57
CA ARG A 28 -2.14 6.40 -17.20
C ARG A 28 -2.04 6.86 -15.76
N HIS A 29 -1.42 6.05 -14.92
CA HIS A 29 -1.15 6.39 -13.53
C HIS A 29 0.19 7.10 -13.35
N SER A 30 0.23 8.01 -12.39
CA SER A 30 1.49 8.51 -11.84
C SER A 30 2.23 7.41 -11.08
N THR A 31 3.55 7.57 -10.86
CA THR A 31 4.32 6.60 -10.05
C THR A 31 3.80 6.50 -8.61
N ARG A 32 3.25 7.61 -8.10
CA ARG A 32 2.56 7.66 -6.80
C ARG A 32 1.30 6.81 -6.79
N GLU A 33 0.42 6.93 -7.78
CA GLU A 33 -0.81 6.12 -7.84
C GLU A 33 -0.49 4.63 -8.03
N ALA A 34 0.56 4.31 -8.77
CA ALA A 34 1.05 2.93 -8.87
C ALA A 34 1.55 2.39 -7.52
N ALA A 35 2.24 3.22 -6.71
CA ALA A 35 2.67 2.85 -5.37
C ALA A 35 1.50 2.77 -4.37
N ASP A 36 0.53 3.68 -4.45
CA ASP A 36 -0.70 3.64 -3.64
C ASP A 36 -1.49 2.35 -3.95
N PHE A 37 -1.65 2.03 -5.24
CA PHE A 37 -2.28 0.79 -5.71
C PHE A 37 -1.57 -0.46 -5.19
N PHE A 38 -0.24 -0.49 -5.29
CA PHE A 38 0.57 -1.59 -4.76
C PHE A 38 0.35 -1.79 -3.26
N VAL A 39 0.46 -0.73 -2.45
CA VAL A 39 0.29 -0.81 -0.98
C VAL A 39 -1.10 -1.32 -0.63
N LEU A 40 -2.15 -0.76 -1.24
CA LEU A 40 -3.53 -1.15 -0.97
C LEU A 40 -3.81 -2.60 -1.39
N THR A 41 -3.27 -3.05 -2.52
CA THR A 41 -3.44 -4.43 -3.00
C THR A 41 -2.80 -5.45 -2.06
N GLU A 42 -1.56 -5.17 -1.63
CA GLU A 42 -0.85 -6.04 -0.70
C GLU A 42 -1.58 -6.14 0.63
N LEU A 43 -2.07 -5.02 1.17
CA LEU A 43 -2.78 -4.98 2.45
C LEU A 43 -4.22 -5.51 2.38
N ALA A 44 -4.88 -5.40 1.23
CA ALA A 44 -6.24 -5.94 1.05
C ALA A 44 -6.27 -7.48 1.06
N SER A 45 -5.13 -8.12 0.74
CA SER A 45 -5.01 -9.58 0.80
C SER A 45 -4.78 -10.08 2.23
N ASP A 46 -3.93 -9.38 2.98
CA ASP A 46 -3.59 -9.70 4.37
C ASP A 46 -2.84 -8.50 4.99
N PRO A 47 -3.15 -8.08 6.24
CA PRO A 47 -2.39 -7.09 6.96
C PRO A 47 -0.89 -7.40 7.02
N LYS A 48 -0.05 -6.39 6.81
CA LYS A 48 1.41 -6.55 6.73
C LYS A 48 2.12 -5.44 7.48
N SER A 49 3.28 -5.75 8.03
CA SER A 49 4.18 -4.72 8.52
C SER A 49 4.71 -3.87 7.37
N SER A 50 5.12 -2.63 7.70
CA SER A 50 5.79 -1.76 6.72
C SER A 50 7.05 -2.42 6.13
N GLY A 51 7.77 -3.26 6.88
CA GLY A 51 8.94 -3.98 6.41
C GLY A 51 8.62 -5.01 5.33
N GLU A 52 7.53 -5.76 5.50
CA GLU A 52 7.05 -6.75 4.52
C GLU A 52 6.64 -6.08 3.21
N LEU A 53 5.95 -4.94 3.27
CA LEU A 53 5.60 -4.16 2.07
C LEU A 53 6.84 -3.68 1.31
N ILE A 54 7.88 -3.25 2.02
CA ILE A 54 9.15 -2.84 1.38
C ILE A 54 9.88 -4.02 0.75
N LEU A 55 9.84 -5.20 1.39
CA LEU A 55 10.42 -6.41 0.81
C LEU A 55 9.66 -6.84 -0.45
N ALA A 56 8.33 -6.82 -0.42
CA ALA A 56 7.50 -7.14 -1.58
C ALA A 56 7.77 -6.17 -2.75
N ALA A 57 7.87 -4.86 -2.49
CA ALA A 57 8.20 -3.86 -3.51
C ALA A 57 9.57 -4.13 -4.17
N ARG A 58 10.58 -4.52 -3.38
CA ARG A 58 11.92 -4.88 -3.88
C ARG A 58 11.93 -6.16 -4.71
N GLN A 59 11.02 -7.10 -4.45
CA GLN A 59 10.94 -8.33 -5.23
C GLN A 59 10.34 -8.10 -6.61
N ILE A 60 9.40 -7.15 -6.74
CA ILE A 60 8.77 -6.81 -8.02
C ILE A 60 9.72 -6.01 -8.91
N LEU A 61 10.39 -5.00 -8.35
CA LEU A 61 11.32 -4.14 -9.09
C LEU A 61 12.65 -3.97 -8.34
N PRO A 62 13.54 -4.99 -8.37
CA PRO A 62 14.77 -4.99 -7.56
C PRO A 62 15.77 -3.88 -7.89
N ASN A 63 15.70 -3.34 -9.11
CA ASN A 63 16.62 -2.30 -9.59
C ASN A 63 16.03 -0.88 -9.47
N GLU A 64 14.76 -0.74 -9.09
CA GLU A 64 14.05 0.55 -8.99
C GLU A 64 14.03 1.03 -7.54
N SER A 65 15.15 1.64 -7.11
CA SER A 65 15.22 2.27 -5.78
C SER A 65 14.19 3.39 -5.60
N SER A 66 13.80 4.03 -6.71
CA SER A 66 12.71 5.00 -6.85
C SER A 66 11.38 4.44 -6.38
N PHE A 67 11.00 3.24 -6.84
CA PHE A 67 9.72 2.63 -6.51
C PHE A 67 9.60 2.33 -5.00
N VAL A 68 10.68 1.86 -4.37
CA VAL A 68 10.70 1.66 -2.91
C VAL A 68 10.51 2.97 -2.14
N ALA A 69 11.04 4.08 -2.64
CA ALA A 69 10.85 5.39 -2.02
C ALA A 69 9.40 5.90 -2.20
N ASP A 70 8.80 5.64 -3.36
CA ASP A 70 7.39 5.93 -3.63
C ASP A 70 6.49 5.12 -2.69
N VAL A 71 6.73 3.81 -2.53
CA VAL A 71 5.99 2.94 -1.59
C VAL A 71 6.06 3.45 -0.15
N ARG A 72 7.23 3.90 0.32
CA ARG A 72 7.35 4.52 1.65
C ARG A 72 6.51 5.78 1.78
N SER A 73 6.55 6.63 0.76
CA SER A 73 5.79 7.87 0.75
C SER A 73 4.28 7.60 0.70
N SER A 74 3.86 6.61 -0.10
CA SER A 74 2.49 6.13 -0.19
C SER A 74 1.97 5.60 1.14
N MET A 75 2.71 4.72 1.82
CA MET A 75 2.30 4.25 3.17
C MET A 75 2.02 5.41 4.12
N ARG A 76 2.93 6.39 4.20
CA ARG A 76 2.72 7.58 5.05
C ARG A 76 1.48 8.37 4.63
N ASN A 77 1.35 8.68 3.34
CA ASN A 77 0.25 9.50 2.84
C ASN A 77 -1.11 8.81 3.02
N LEU A 78 -1.17 7.49 2.79
CA LEU A 78 -2.38 6.69 2.98
C LEU A 78 -2.76 6.60 4.46
N LEU A 79 -1.78 6.51 5.37
CA LEU A 79 -2.01 6.53 6.81
C LEU A 79 -2.53 7.89 7.26
N GLU A 80 -1.88 8.98 6.86
CA GLU A 80 -2.32 10.36 7.16
C GLU A 80 -3.73 10.66 6.62
N ALA A 81 -4.07 10.08 5.46
CA ALA A 81 -5.38 10.22 4.85
C ALA A 81 -6.44 9.23 5.40
N GLY A 82 -6.06 8.30 6.28
CA GLY A 82 -6.96 7.29 6.87
C GLY A 82 -7.44 6.21 5.90
N HIS A 83 -6.70 5.96 4.82
CA HIS A 83 -6.94 4.83 3.91
C HIS A 83 -6.36 3.51 4.45
N ILE A 84 -5.32 3.60 5.27
CA ILE A 84 -4.78 2.48 6.04
C ILE A 84 -4.72 2.87 7.51
N THR A 85 -4.68 1.88 8.40
CA THR A 85 -4.49 2.11 9.84
C THR A 85 -3.46 1.13 10.39
N ILE A 86 -2.94 1.45 11.57
CA ILE A 86 -2.10 0.54 12.35
C ILE A 86 -3.04 -0.34 13.19
N MET A 87 -2.83 -1.65 13.12
CA MET A 87 -3.42 -2.62 14.03
C MET A 87 -2.43 -2.96 15.14
N ASP A 88 -2.94 -3.07 16.37
CA ASP A 88 -2.18 -3.62 17.47
C ASP A 88 -1.97 -5.13 17.24
N ALA A 89 -0.76 -5.61 17.43
CA ALA A 89 -0.39 -7.02 17.25
C ALA A 89 -1.13 -7.99 18.19
N GLU A 90 -1.93 -7.49 19.15
CA GLU A 90 -2.79 -8.30 20.02
C GLU A 90 -4.11 -8.72 19.34
N GLU A 91 -4.45 -8.12 18.21
CA GLU A 91 -5.67 -8.42 17.43
C GLU A 91 -5.43 -9.43 16.27
N PHE A 92 -4.25 -10.05 16.20
CA PHE A 92 -3.85 -11.03 15.17
C PHE A 92 -3.66 -12.46 15.68
#